data_AF-A0AAU0Y5V5-F1
#
_entry.id   AF-A0AAU0Y5V5-F1
#
_cell.length_a   1.000
_cell.length_b   1.000
_cell.length_c   1.000
_cell.angle_alpha   90.00
_cell.angle_beta   90.00
_cell.angle_gamma   90.00
#
_symmetry.space_group_name_H-M   'P 1'
#
loop_
_entity.id
_entity.type
_entity.pdbx_description
1 polymer ?
#
loop_
_entity_poly.entity_id
_entity_poly.type
_entity_poly.pdbx_seq_one_letter_code
_entity_poly.pdbx_strand_id
1 'polypeptide(L)'
;MAAGLHEVDVVTRVVTDRAEAERIGFTGSPTVLIDGEDPFAEAGRTQGMACRLYRTPEGLDGAPSVGQLHQALATAFHHES
;
A
#
# COMPACT_ATOMS: atom_id res chain seq x y z
N MET A 1 -0.51 -21.58 -17.47
CA MET A 1 0.24 -20.41 -17.96
C MET A 1 0.34 -19.45 -16.80
N ALA A 2 1.49 -19.37 -16.14
CA ALA A 2 1.73 -18.34 -15.14
C ALA A 2 2.06 -17.06 -15.91
N ALA A 3 1.26 -16.01 -15.75
CA ALA A 3 1.65 -14.68 -16.22
C ALA A 3 2.91 -14.31 -15.43
N GLY A 4 4.06 -14.39 -16.09
CA GLY A 4 5.33 -14.00 -15.50
C GLY A 4 5.26 -12.50 -15.24
N LEU A 5 5.16 -12.12 -13.98
CA LEU A 5 5.49 -10.76 -13.57
C LEU A 5 6.98 -10.60 -13.90
N HIS A 6 7.28 -9.94 -15.02
CA HIS A 6 8.48 -9.13 -15.21
C HIS A 6 8.94 -8.58 -13.85
N GLU A 7 10.22 -8.75 -13.56
CA GLU A 7 10.91 -8.42 -12.31
C GLU A 7 10.36 -7.10 -11.73
N VAL A 8 9.57 -7.21 -10.64
CA VAL A 8 8.97 -6.05 -9.98
C VAL A 8 9.96 -5.56 -8.93
N ASP A 9 10.45 -4.34 -9.10
CA ASP A 9 11.33 -3.71 -8.12
C ASP A 9 10.54 -3.38 -6.84
N VAL A 10 10.87 -4.09 -5.76
CA VAL A 10 10.29 -3.84 -4.43
C VAL A 10 11.31 -3.09 -3.59
N VAL A 11 10.98 -1.84 -3.26
CA VAL A 11 11.79 -1.00 -2.37
C VAL A 11 11.08 -0.80 -1.05
N THR A 12 11.84 -0.85 0.04
CA THR A 12 11.33 -0.50 1.37
C THR A 12 11.91 0.83 1.80
N ARG A 13 11.05 1.73 2.29
CA ARG A 13 11.43 3.01 2.87
C ARG A 13 10.96 3.08 4.31
N VAL A 14 11.86 3.41 5.22
CA VAL A 14 11.54 3.71 6.61
C VAL A 14 11.26 5.20 6.73
N VAL A 15 10.12 5.55 7.32
CA VAL A 15 9.76 6.93 7.65
C VAL A 15 10.08 7.16 9.12
N THR A 16 10.97 8.10 9.42
CA THR A 16 11.49 8.26 10.80
C THR A 16 10.90 9.45 11.54
N ASP A 17 10.31 10.41 10.84
CA ASP A 17 9.76 11.62 11.45
C ASP A 17 8.44 12.08 10.81
N ARG A 18 7.72 12.92 11.57
CA ARG A 18 6.42 13.45 11.16
C ARG A 18 6.51 14.33 9.91
N ALA A 19 7.57 15.12 9.77
CA ALA A 19 7.69 16.02 8.62
C ALA A 19 7.88 15.21 7.33
N GLU A 20 8.61 14.11 7.37
CA GLU A 20 8.71 13.15 6.27
C GLU A 20 7.35 12.49 5.99
N ALA A 21 6.66 12.04 7.02
CA ALA A 21 5.32 11.45 6.88
C ALA A 21 4.34 12.40 6.17
N GLU A 22 4.30 13.67 6.56
CA GLU A 22 3.46 14.69 5.93
C GLU A 22 3.87 14.97 4.47
N ARG A 23 5.18 15.09 4.19
CA ARG A 23 5.68 15.34 2.83
C ARG A 23 5.29 14.26 1.83
N ILE A 24 5.23 13.00 2.26
CA ILE A 24 4.91 11.86 1.38
C ILE A 24 3.47 11.39 1.53
N GLY A 25 2.64 12.08 2.31
CA GLY A 25 1.25 11.69 2.56
C GLY A 25 1.11 10.36 3.33
N PHE A 26 2.10 9.98 4.14
CA PHE A 26 2.12 8.74 4.89
C PHE A 26 0.98 8.69 5.93
N THR A 27 0.08 7.73 5.78
CA THR A 27 -1.10 7.56 6.65
C THR A 27 -0.93 6.45 7.69
N GLY A 28 0.25 5.82 7.74
CA GLY A 28 0.66 4.87 8.77
C GLY A 28 1.38 3.64 8.23
N SER A 29 2.08 2.91 9.10
CA SER A 29 2.83 1.72 8.73
C SER A 29 1.98 0.44 8.85
N PRO A 30 2.16 -0.54 7.95
CA PRO A 30 2.79 -0.40 6.64
C PRO A 30 1.90 0.45 5.71
N THR A 31 2.51 1.13 4.74
CA THR A 31 1.82 1.70 3.56
C THR A 31 2.40 1.02 2.33
N VAL A 32 1.54 0.50 1.46
CA VAL A 32 1.94 -0.12 0.19
C VAL A 32 1.64 0.87 -0.92
N LEU A 33 2.63 1.16 -1.75
CA LEU A 33 2.46 1.99 -2.94
C LEU A 33 2.69 1.12 -4.18
N ILE A 34 1.81 1.25 -5.16
CA ILE A 34 1.96 0.67 -6.50
C ILE A 34 2.05 1.84 -7.46
N ASP A 35 3.17 1.97 -8.17
CA ASP A 35 3.48 3.12 -9.04
C ASP A 35 3.30 4.49 -8.37
N GLY A 36 3.53 4.53 -7.05
CA GLY A 36 3.41 5.74 -6.22
C GLY A 36 2.02 5.98 -5.62
N GLU A 37 1.02 5.15 -5.94
CA GLU A 37 -0.36 5.27 -5.43
C GLU A 37 -0.64 4.25 -4.31
N ASP A 38 -1.32 4.67 -3.24
CA ASP A 38 -1.82 3.77 -2.18
C ASP A 38 -3.19 3.21 -2.58
N PRO A 39 -3.28 1.94 -3.05
CA PRO A 39 -4.55 1.36 -3.50
C PRO A 39 -5.54 1.12 -2.34
N PHE A 40 -5.09 1.27 -1.10
CA PHE A 40 -5.91 1.08 0.08
C PHE A 40 -6.31 2.41 0.72
N ALA A 41 -5.90 3.57 0.18
CA ALA A 41 -6.13 4.87 0.82
C ALA A 41 -7.60 5.07 1.20
N GLU A 42 -7.85 5.43 2.47
CA GLU A 42 -9.19 5.75 2.97
C GLU A 42 -9.35 7.27 3.04
N ALA A 43 -10.40 7.79 2.39
CA ALA A 43 -10.71 9.21 2.42
C ALA A 43 -10.85 9.73 3.86
N GLY A 44 -10.16 10.82 4.17
CA GLY A 44 -10.22 11.46 5.49
C GLY A 44 -9.23 10.91 6.52
N ARG A 45 -8.37 9.94 6.19
CA ARG A 45 -7.28 9.57 7.10
C ARG A 45 -6.25 10.68 7.23
N THR A 46 -5.92 11.00 8.47
CA THR A 46 -4.89 11.98 8.80
C THR A 46 -3.50 11.37 8.59
N GLN A 47 -2.61 12.15 8.00
CA GLN A 47 -1.21 11.80 7.82
C GLN A 47 -0.49 11.81 9.18
N GLY A 48 0.45 10.89 9.37
CA GLY A 48 1.26 10.89 10.58
C GLY A 48 1.90 9.54 10.92
N MET A 49 2.75 9.58 11.94
CA MET A 49 3.43 8.42 12.52
C MET A 49 2.42 7.57 13.29
N ALA A 50 1.71 6.69 12.58
CA ALA A 50 0.71 5.80 13.14
C ALA A 50 0.88 4.37 12.61
N CYS A 51 0.35 3.39 13.31
CA CYS A 51 0.15 2.05 12.75
C CYS A 51 -1.17 2.04 11.98
N ARG A 52 -1.16 1.40 10.81
CA ARG A 52 -2.32 1.25 9.96
C ARG A 52 -2.93 -0.13 10.14
N LEU A 53 -4.25 -0.16 10.27
CA LEU A 53 -5.03 -1.39 10.24
C LEU A 53 -5.76 -1.49 8.91
N TYR A 54 -5.78 -2.71 8.37
CA TYR A 54 -6.40 -3.10 7.12
C TYR A 54 -7.59 -4.01 7.41
N ARG A 55 -8.68 -3.83 6.65
CA ARG A 55 -9.82 -4.75 6.69
C ARG A 55 -9.51 -5.94 5.79
N THR A 56 -9.27 -7.10 6.39
CA THR A 56 -9.06 -8.38 5.70
C THR A 56 -10.30 -9.27 5.85
N PRO A 57 -10.45 -10.34 5.05
CA PRO A 57 -11.54 -11.30 5.23
C PRO A 57 -11.58 -11.93 6.63
N GLU A 58 -10.43 -12.04 7.29
CA GLU A 58 -10.27 -12.61 8.63
C GLU A 58 -10.50 -11.58 9.76
N GLY A 59 -10.66 -10.29 9.42
CA GLY A 59 -10.85 -9.19 10.37
C GLY A 59 -9.87 -8.05 10.18
N LEU A 60 -9.66 -7.23 11.22
CA LEU A 60 -8.65 -6.18 11.19
C LEU A 60 -7.27 -6.78 11.39
N ASP A 61 -6.33 -6.42 10.52
CA ASP A 61 -4.93 -6.86 10.63
C ASP A 61 -3.96 -5.70 10.34
N GLY A 62 -2.70 -5.87 10.73
CA GLY A 62 -1.62 -4.91 10.51
C GLY A 62 -1.11 -4.87 9.07
N ALA A 63 -1.61 -5.71 8.17
CA ALA A 63 -1.26 -5.71 6.76
C ALA A 63 -2.46 -6.12 5.88
N PRO A 64 -2.48 -5.74 4.59
CA PRO A 64 -3.45 -6.30 3.64
C PRO A 64 -3.27 -7.81 3.48
N SER A 65 -4.35 -8.52 3.13
CA SER A 65 -4.24 -9.93 2.79
C SER A 65 -3.52 -10.14 1.45
N VAL A 66 -2.94 -11.32 1.24
CA VAL A 66 -2.30 -11.68 -0.03
C VAL A 66 -3.29 -11.53 -1.20
N GLY A 67 -4.55 -11.94 -1.03
CA GLY A 67 -5.60 -11.78 -2.04
C GLY A 67 -5.86 -10.32 -2.40
N GLN A 68 -5.84 -9.42 -1.42
CA GLN A 68 -6.00 -7.97 -1.64
C GLN A 68 -4.81 -7.38 -2.41
N LEU A 69 -3.58 -7.79 -2.09
CA LEU A 69 -2.38 -7.36 -2.83
C LEU A 69 -2.43 -7.83 -4.29
N HIS A 70 -2.84 -9.08 -4.53
CA HIS A 70 -3.02 -9.59 -5.91
C HIS A 70 -4.06 -8.78 -6.69
N GLN A 71 -5.19 -8.44 -6.07
CA GLN A 71 -6.22 -7.62 -6.72
C GLN A 71 -5.71 -6.20 -7.01
N ALA A 72 -5.04 -5.56 -6.05
CA ALA A 72 -4.48 -4.23 -6.24
C ALA A 72 -3.46 -4.18 -7.38
N LEU A 73 -2.55 -5.16 -7.44
CA LEU A 73 -1.60 -5.31 -8.54
C LEU A 73 -2.30 -5.52 -9.88
N ALA A 74 -3.29 -6.41 -9.94
CA ALA A 74 -4.06 -6.64 -11.16
C ALA A 74 -4.75 -5.35 -11.65
N THR A 75 -5.39 -4.60 -10.74
CA THR A 75 -6.03 -3.31 -11.07
C THR A 75 -5.03 -2.28 -11.58
N ALA A 76 -3.86 -2.15 -10.94
CA ALA A 76 -2.82 -1.22 -11.37
C ALA A 76 -2.31 -1.54 -12.78
N PHE A 77 -1.99 -2.82 -13.07
CA PHE A 77 -1.56 -3.23 -14.40
C PHE A 77 -2.63 -3.05 -15.49
N HIS A 78 -3.92 -3.01 -15.12
CA HIS A 78 -5.00 -2.72 -16.07
C HIS A 78 -5.17 -1.23 -16.38
N HIS A 79 -4.65 -0.34 -15.54
CA HIS A 79 -4.72 1.13 -15.74
C HIS A 79 -3.65 1.67 -16.71
N GLU A 80 -2.72 0.82 -17.16
CA GLU A 80 -1.62 1.16 -18.07
C GLU A 80 -1.95 0.89 -19.56
N SER A 81 -3.24 0.80 -19.93
CA SER A 81 -3.74 0.54 -21.29
C SER A 81 -4.39 1.75 -21.95
#